data_AF-A0A8C7YNH5-F1
#
_entry.id   AF-A0A8C7YNH5-F1
#
_cell.length_a   1.000
_cell.length_b   1.000
_cell.length_c   1.000
_cell.angle_alpha   90.00
_cell.angle_beta   90.00
_cell.angle_gamma   90.00
#
_symmetry.space_group_name_H-M   'P 1'
#
loop_
_entity.id
_entity.type
_entity.pdbx_description
1 polymer ?
#
loop_
_entity_poly.entity_id
_entity_poly.type
_entity_poly.pdbx_seq_one_letter_code
_entity_poly.pdbx_strand_id
1 'polypeptide(L)'
;MPKVQEKNSSASKTSNAAEQQANLNDDANVTPSHLLRAIETLKFELKEDNDSIRKDINSSRQEMRSKLDNISKEMQGLTERVDEAETRVGQVEEVSTELTRTLLQLIKRQRITQTKLTDLESRSRRNNIRLFGVEEGAEEKSVLQFITDLIRRELLLPSDLDLKIQRAHRTPTRKPGPNAPPRPIIINFQEFTTKELVLRQAWKKGRIQMKDRSIYFDHDYAPEIVQKRKEYQAVKRALKSSGIRFQTPYTSMRIHWRDGVQVYSSAHAAGLELRRRGFDVEVPVSTAEEEAGESRLQEILGWQQAAPPPPESRPSTRQRVKEKLREFARNEDK
;
A
#
# COMPACT_ATOMS: atom_id res chain seq x y z
N MET A 1 26.91 16.74 -15.72
CA MET A 1 28.35 17.06 -15.76
C MET A 1 28.76 17.31 -17.20
N PRO A 2 28.95 18.57 -17.64
CA PRO A 2 29.18 18.89 -19.05
C PRO A 2 30.66 19.19 -19.33
N LYS A 3 31.14 18.84 -20.52
CA LYS A 3 32.35 19.43 -21.12
C LYS A 3 31.90 20.48 -22.14
N VAL A 4 31.87 21.73 -21.69
CA VAL A 4 31.82 22.92 -22.53
C VAL A 4 33.27 23.30 -22.84
N GLN A 5 33.65 23.36 -24.11
CA GLN A 5 34.86 24.05 -24.55
C GLN A 5 34.43 25.33 -25.27
N GLU A 6 34.26 26.39 -24.49
CA GLU A 6 34.36 27.76 -24.98
C GLU A 6 35.84 28.08 -25.21
N LYS A 7 36.18 28.60 -26.39
CA LYS A 7 37.43 29.34 -26.61
C LYS A 7 37.06 30.77 -26.97
N ASN A 8 36.95 31.60 -25.94
CA ASN A 8 37.15 33.05 -26.02
C ASN A 8 38.65 33.32 -25.85
N SER A 9 39.25 34.08 -26.76
CA SER A 9 40.48 34.82 -26.46
C SER A 9 40.52 36.09 -27.29
N SER A 10 40.01 37.17 -26.70
CA SER A 10 40.28 38.54 -27.08
C SER A 10 41.30 39.17 -26.12
N ALA A 11 42.16 39.99 -26.71
CA ALA A 11 42.97 41.07 -26.13
C ALA A 11 44.21 40.74 -25.26
N SER A 12 45.39 41.02 -25.81
CA SER A 12 46.34 42.07 -25.33
C SER A 12 47.56 42.11 -26.26
N LYS A 13 47.72 43.17 -27.05
CA LYS A 13 48.47 44.41 -26.78
C LYS A 13 49.98 44.30 -27.05
N THR A 14 50.40 45.11 -28.03
CA THR A 14 51.61 45.95 -28.05
C THR A 14 52.98 45.29 -27.95
N SER A 15 53.73 45.31 -29.04
CA SER A 15 55.08 45.91 -29.12
C SER A 15 55.69 45.65 -30.49
N ASN A 16 55.95 46.74 -31.22
CA ASN A 16 57.20 47.03 -31.94
C ASN A 16 56.95 48.10 -33.00
N ALA A 17 57.00 49.35 -32.54
CA ALA A 17 57.25 50.52 -33.35
C ALA A 17 58.57 51.12 -32.85
N ALA A 18 59.64 50.89 -33.60
CA ALA A 18 60.97 51.52 -33.64
C ALA A 18 61.79 50.55 -34.51
N GLU A 19 62.23 50.84 -35.73
CA GLU A 19 62.99 52.00 -36.20
C GLU A 19 62.78 52.14 -37.72
N GLN A 20 62.51 53.37 -38.18
CA GLN A 20 63.20 54.03 -39.30
C GLN A 20 62.48 55.35 -39.58
N GLN A 21 62.83 56.37 -38.77
CA GLN A 21 62.72 57.76 -39.17
C GLN A 21 64.05 58.16 -39.80
N ALA A 22 64.03 58.43 -41.12
CA ALA A 22 64.95 59.36 -41.77
C ALA A 22 64.40 59.71 -43.16
N ASN A 23 63.42 60.61 -43.21
CA ASN A 23 63.45 61.77 -44.12
C ASN A 23 62.18 62.60 -43.92
N LEU A 24 62.30 63.66 -43.13
CA LEU A 24 61.47 64.85 -43.30
C LEU A 24 62.25 65.76 -44.24
N ASN A 25 61.62 66.10 -45.36
CA ASN A 25 61.59 67.44 -45.97
C ASN A 25 61.02 67.26 -47.37
N ASP A 26 59.72 67.53 -47.54
CA ASP A 26 59.37 68.45 -48.60
C ASP A 26 58.02 69.12 -48.34
N ASP A 27 58.02 70.39 -48.75
CA ASP A 27 57.07 71.42 -48.39
C ASP A 27 55.65 71.18 -48.88
N ALA A 28 54.73 71.83 -48.16
CA ALA A 28 53.35 71.98 -48.53
C ALA A 28 53.21 72.61 -49.92
N ASN A 29 52.93 71.78 -50.92
CA ASN A 29 52.06 72.18 -52.02
C ASN A 29 51.08 71.05 -52.29
N VAL A 30 50.05 70.96 -51.43
CA VAL A 30 48.90 70.09 -51.64
C VAL A 30 48.17 70.59 -52.88
N THR A 31 48.64 70.11 -54.02
CA THR A 31 48.01 70.33 -55.31
C THR A 31 46.65 69.62 -55.31
N PRO A 32 45.59 70.20 -55.89
CA PRO A 32 44.27 69.57 -55.96
C PRO A 32 44.29 68.12 -56.48
N SER A 33 45.29 67.77 -57.28
CA SER A 33 45.57 66.42 -57.79
C SER A 33 45.96 65.41 -56.69
N HIS A 34 46.73 65.79 -55.67
CA HIS A 34 47.07 64.91 -54.54
C HIS A 34 45.87 64.62 -53.65
N LEU A 35 45.01 65.62 -53.41
CA LEU A 35 43.73 65.44 -52.70
C LEU A 35 42.77 64.54 -53.49
N LEU A 36 42.67 64.75 -54.81
CA LEU A 36 41.85 63.90 -55.70
C LEU A 36 42.31 62.43 -55.66
N ARG A 37 43.62 62.18 -55.72
CA ARG A 37 44.18 60.83 -55.63
C ARG A 37 43.89 60.17 -54.28
N ALA A 38 44.03 60.90 -53.18
CA ALA A 38 43.70 60.39 -51.84
C ALA A 38 42.19 60.08 -51.71
N ILE A 39 41.31 60.92 -52.28
CA ILE A 39 39.87 60.67 -52.32
C ILE A 39 39.54 59.44 -53.17
N GLU A 40 40.22 59.23 -54.30
CA GLU A 40 40.04 58.04 -55.14
C GLU A 40 40.51 56.76 -54.42
N THR A 41 41.64 56.80 -53.71
CA THR A 41 42.12 55.69 -52.89
C THR A 41 41.13 55.37 -51.76
N LEU A 42 40.68 56.37 -50.99
CA LEU A 42 39.67 56.19 -49.94
C LEU A 42 38.34 55.68 -50.50
N LYS A 43 37.92 56.14 -51.68
CA LYS A 43 36.71 55.64 -52.34
C LYS A 43 36.86 54.18 -52.76
N PHE A 44 38.04 53.77 -53.19
CA PHE A 44 38.33 52.38 -53.54
C PHE A 44 38.32 51.49 -52.29
N GLU A 45 39.04 51.90 -51.23
CA GLU A 45 39.07 51.19 -49.93
C GLU A 45 37.68 51.09 -49.29
N LEU A 46 36.91 52.19 -49.27
CA LEU A 46 35.52 52.16 -48.77
C LEU A 46 34.62 51.26 -49.61
N LYS A 47 34.87 51.13 -50.91
CA LYS A 47 34.11 50.22 -51.77
C LYS A 47 34.47 48.77 -51.47
N GLU A 48 35.75 48.48 -51.28
CA GLU A 48 36.25 47.17 -50.88
C GLU A 48 35.72 46.75 -49.50
N ASP A 49 35.79 47.64 -48.50
CA ASP A 49 35.22 47.42 -47.16
C ASP A 49 33.71 47.20 -47.21
N ASN A 50 32.97 47.99 -48.01
CA ASN A 50 31.53 47.80 -48.17
C ASN A 50 31.20 46.46 -48.84
N ASP A 51 31.97 46.03 -49.84
CA ASP A 51 31.78 44.73 -50.49
C ASP A 51 32.13 43.58 -49.53
N SER A 52 33.16 43.74 -48.70
CA SER A 52 33.54 42.83 -47.63
C SER A 52 32.42 42.69 -46.59
N ILE A 53 31.91 43.81 -46.06
CA ILE A 53 30.81 43.84 -45.10
C ILE A 53 29.54 43.23 -45.70
N ARG A 54 29.23 43.51 -46.97
CA ARG A 54 28.09 42.89 -47.67
C ARG A 54 28.24 41.37 -47.74
N LYS A 55 29.45 40.87 -47.98
CA LYS A 55 29.74 39.44 -48.00
C LYS A 55 29.55 38.81 -46.61
N ASP A 56 30.05 39.45 -45.56
CA ASP A 56 29.93 38.98 -44.17
C ASP A 56 28.48 39.02 -43.67
N ILE A 57 27.71 40.04 -44.02
CA ILE A 57 26.27 40.11 -43.70
C ILE A 57 25.53 38.97 -44.41
N ASN A 58 25.84 38.70 -45.68
CA ASN A 58 25.21 37.63 -46.42
C ASN A 58 25.58 36.23 -45.89
N SER A 59 26.84 36.01 -45.51
CA SER A 59 27.28 34.74 -44.91
C SER A 59 26.61 34.54 -43.54
N SER A 60 26.63 35.55 -42.66
CA SER A 60 25.95 35.52 -41.37
C SER A 60 24.44 35.29 -41.52
N ARG A 61 23.79 35.93 -42.49
CA ARG A 61 22.36 35.71 -42.80
C ARG A 61 22.09 34.27 -43.23
N GLN A 62 22.98 33.67 -44.02
CA GLN A 62 22.84 32.29 -44.45
C GLN A 62 23.05 31.31 -43.29
N GLU A 63 24.02 31.56 -42.41
CA GLU A 63 24.23 30.78 -41.19
C GLU A 63 23.06 30.90 -40.20
N MET A 64 22.50 32.10 -40.02
CA MET A 64 21.31 32.28 -39.20
C MET A 64 20.11 31.53 -39.77
N ARG A 65 19.92 31.57 -41.09
CA ARG A 65 18.85 30.80 -41.77
C ARG A 65 19.01 29.30 -41.55
N SER A 66 20.23 28.75 -41.67
CA SER A 66 20.46 27.32 -41.46
C SER A 66 20.24 26.92 -39.99
N LYS A 67 20.69 27.74 -39.03
CA LYS A 67 20.41 27.52 -37.60
C LYS A 67 18.92 27.57 -37.28
N LEU A 68 18.18 28.54 -37.84
CA LEU A 68 16.73 28.62 -37.67
C LEU A 68 16.00 27.43 -38.28
N ASP A 69 16.42 26.93 -39.44
CA ASP A 69 15.86 25.72 -40.05
C ASP A 69 16.12 24.48 -39.20
N ASN A 70 17.33 24.36 -38.63
CA ASN A 70 17.66 23.28 -37.71
C ASN A 70 16.81 23.33 -36.42
N ILE A 71 16.65 24.52 -35.82
CA ILE A 71 15.79 24.71 -34.65
C ILE A 71 14.33 24.34 -34.97
N SER A 72 13.81 24.74 -36.14
CA SER A 72 12.47 24.35 -36.57
C SER A 72 12.30 22.83 -36.69
N LYS A 73 13.30 22.13 -37.23
CA LYS A 73 13.30 20.65 -37.30
C LYS A 73 13.36 20.00 -35.92
N GLU A 74 14.22 20.51 -35.03
CA GLU A 74 14.31 20.02 -33.65
C GLU A 74 13.00 20.26 -32.87
N MET A 75 12.37 21.43 -33.05
CA MET A 75 11.06 21.75 -32.46
C MET A 75 9.95 20.83 -32.98
N GLN A 76 9.94 20.52 -34.28
CA GLN A 76 9.00 19.56 -34.84
C GLN A 76 9.23 18.16 -34.24
N GLY A 77 10.47 17.68 -34.20
CA GLY A 77 10.81 16.39 -33.60
C GLY A 77 10.49 16.32 -32.10
N LEU A 78 10.65 17.43 -31.37
CA LEU A 78 10.24 17.51 -29.96
C LEU A 78 8.72 17.44 -29.81
N THR A 79 7.97 18.11 -30.69
CA THR A 79 6.50 18.08 -30.69
C THR A 79 5.99 16.64 -30.91
N GLU A 80 6.57 15.92 -31.87
CA GLU A 80 6.23 14.51 -32.13
C GLU A 80 6.53 13.61 -30.93
N ARG A 81 7.69 13.79 -30.29
CA ARG A 81 8.06 13.02 -29.08
C ARG A 81 7.14 13.32 -27.89
N VAL A 82 6.72 14.58 -27.73
CA VAL A 82 5.77 14.97 -26.67
C VAL A 82 4.40 14.34 -26.94
N ASP A 83 3.93 14.34 -28.19
CA ASP A 83 2.66 13.71 -28.55
C ASP A 83 2.66 12.19 -28.30
N GLU A 84 3.77 11.51 -28.61
CA GLU A 84 3.94 10.09 -28.30
C GLU A 84 3.94 9.85 -26.78
N ALA A 85 4.66 10.67 -26.02
CA ALA A 85 4.71 10.59 -24.56
C ALA A 85 3.33 10.83 -23.93
N GLU A 86 2.59 11.87 -24.37
CA GLU A 86 1.22 12.15 -23.93
C GLU A 86 0.30 10.95 -24.19
N THR A 87 0.41 10.33 -25.38
CA THR A 87 -0.39 9.16 -25.74
C THR A 87 -0.06 7.95 -24.86
N ARG A 88 1.22 7.68 -24.62
CA ARG A 88 1.68 6.59 -23.75
C ARG A 88 1.26 6.79 -22.30
N VAL A 89 1.37 8.02 -21.79
CA VAL A 89 0.90 8.38 -20.45
C VAL A 89 -0.60 8.14 -20.35
N GLY A 90 -1.40 8.61 -21.30
CA GLY A 90 -2.85 8.38 -21.31
C GLY A 90 -3.24 6.89 -21.29
N GLN A 91 -2.51 6.04 -22.02
CA GLN A 91 -2.72 4.59 -21.99
C GLN A 91 -2.36 3.96 -20.63
N VAL A 92 -1.25 4.38 -20.03
CA VAL A 92 -0.82 3.90 -18.71
C VAL A 92 -1.82 4.30 -17.64
N GLU A 93 -2.34 5.53 -17.69
CA GLU A 93 -3.38 6.01 -16.78
C GLU A 93 -4.65 5.15 -16.90
N GLU A 94 -5.11 4.89 -18.12
CA GLU A 94 -6.30 4.06 -18.35
C GLU A 94 -6.12 2.64 -17.79
N VAL A 95 -5.00 1.99 -18.08
CA VAL A 95 -4.68 0.66 -17.54
C VAL A 95 -4.55 0.70 -16.00
N SER A 96 -3.95 1.73 -15.44
CA SER A 96 -3.79 1.89 -13.98
C SER A 96 -5.15 2.01 -13.28
N THR A 97 -6.10 2.75 -13.88
CA THR A 97 -7.46 2.88 -13.34
C THR A 97 -8.24 1.57 -13.38
N GLU A 98 -8.19 0.81 -14.49
CA GLU A 98 -8.87 -0.48 -14.58
C GLU A 98 -8.23 -1.52 -13.65
N LEU A 99 -6.89 -1.54 -13.55
CA LEU A 99 -6.17 -2.41 -12.62
C LEU A 99 -6.55 -2.11 -11.16
N THR A 100 -6.64 -0.83 -10.80
CA THR A 100 -7.09 -0.42 -9.46
C THR A 100 -8.51 -0.90 -9.17
N ARG A 101 -9.43 -0.71 -10.13
CA ARG A 101 -10.83 -1.12 -10.00
C ARG A 101 -10.95 -2.64 -9.83
N THR A 102 -10.25 -3.41 -10.66
CA THR A 102 -10.26 -4.88 -10.60
C THR A 102 -9.64 -5.37 -9.29
N LEU A 103 -8.55 -4.77 -8.83
CA LEU A 103 -7.91 -5.09 -7.54
C LEU A 103 -8.87 -4.86 -6.36
N LEU A 104 -9.57 -3.72 -6.30
CA LEU A 104 -10.58 -3.47 -5.27
C LEU A 104 -11.72 -4.49 -5.30
N GLN A 105 -12.17 -4.90 -6.49
CA GLN A 105 -13.19 -5.95 -6.63
C GLN A 105 -12.68 -7.32 -6.16
N LEU A 106 -11.42 -7.65 -6.44
CA LEU A 106 -10.78 -8.89 -6.03
C LEU A 106 -10.65 -8.96 -4.50
N ILE A 107 -10.18 -7.89 -3.84
CA ILE A 107 -10.09 -7.84 -2.37
C ILE A 107 -11.48 -8.02 -1.75
N LYS A 108 -12.50 -7.30 -2.27
CA LYS A 108 -13.88 -7.45 -1.79
C LYS A 108 -14.40 -8.88 -1.94
N ARG A 109 -14.15 -9.52 -3.09
CA ARG A 109 -14.54 -10.92 -3.33
C ARG A 109 -13.80 -11.88 -2.42
N GLN A 110 -12.49 -11.70 -2.24
CA GLN A 110 -11.66 -12.49 -1.33
C GLN A 110 -12.22 -12.44 0.08
N ARG A 111 -12.58 -11.25 0.58
CA ARG A 111 -13.15 -11.06 1.92
C ARG A 111 -14.49 -11.78 2.11
N ILE A 112 -15.37 -11.68 1.12
CA ILE A 112 -16.66 -12.40 1.13
C ILE A 112 -16.42 -13.90 1.15
N THR A 113 -15.51 -14.40 0.31
CA THR A 113 -15.14 -15.82 0.26
C THR A 113 -14.55 -16.29 1.58
N GLN A 114 -13.63 -15.51 2.17
CA GLN A 114 -13.04 -15.84 3.46
C GLN A 114 -14.13 -15.99 4.53
N THR A 115 -15.02 -15.01 4.64
CA THR A 115 -16.12 -15.02 5.62
C THR A 115 -17.04 -16.23 5.42
N LYS A 116 -17.33 -16.61 4.16
CA LYS A 116 -18.13 -17.80 3.83
C LYS A 116 -17.41 -19.09 4.25
N LEU A 117 -16.10 -19.18 4.00
CA LEU A 117 -15.30 -20.33 4.43
C LEU A 117 -15.30 -20.47 5.96
N THR A 118 -15.10 -19.36 6.69
CA THR A 118 -15.15 -19.36 8.16
C THR A 118 -16.50 -19.86 8.67
N ASP A 119 -17.61 -19.41 8.07
CA ASP A 119 -18.97 -19.78 8.47
C ASP A 119 -19.25 -21.26 8.18
N LEU A 120 -18.88 -21.76 7.00
CA LEU A 120 -19.01 -23.17 6.65
C LEU A 120 -18.20 -24.07 7.60
N GLU A 121 -16.95 -23.70 7.89
CA GLU A 121 -16.12 -24.43 8.83
C GLU A 121 -16.71 -24.39 10.25
N SER A 122 -17.21 -23.23 10.69
CA SER A 122 -17.81 -23.07 12.01
C SER A 122 -19.10 -23.88 12.16
N ARG A 123 -19.92 -23.98 11.11
CA ARG A 123 -21.12 -24.84 11.08
C ARG A 123 -20.76 -26.31 11.13
N SER A 124 -19.73 -26.73 10.40
CA SER A 124 -19.23 -28.10 10.42
C SER A 124 -18.72 -28.51 11.80
N ARG A 125 -18.04 -27.59 12.51
CA ARG A 125 -17.49 -27.83 13.86
C ARG A 125 -18.46 -27.57 15.01
N ARG A 126 -19.70 -27.16 14.74
CA ARG A 126 -20.65 -26.69 15.78
C ARG A 126 -20.97 -27.73 16.85
N ASN A 127 -21.00 -29.00 16.46
CA ASN A 127 -21.25 -30.14 17.36
C ASN A 127 -19.97 -30.74 17.94
N ASN A 128 -18.82 -30.10 17.74
CA ASN A 128 -17.55 -30.57 18.25
C ASN A 128 -17.20 -29.91 19.58
N ILE A 129 -16.61 -30.69 20.47
CA ILE A 129 -15.88 -30.23 21.66
C ILE A 129 -14.41 -30.60 21.49
N ARG A 130 -13.55 -29.71 21.97
CA ARG A 130 -12.11 -29.93 22.04
C ARG A 130 -11.69 -30.14 23.49
N LEU A 131 -11.07 -31.28 23.73
CA LEU A 131 -10.55 -31.68 25.03
C LEU A 131 -9.04 -31.51 25.07
N PHE A 132 -8.55 -30.75 26.05
CA PHE A 132 -7.14 -30.46 26.24
C PHE A 132 -6.62 -31.12 27.52
N GLY A 133 -5.33 -31.47 27.53
CA GLY A 133 -4.61 -31.92 28.75
C GLY A 133 -4.57 -33.43 28.99
N VAL A 134 -5.23 -34.24 28.16
CA VAL A 134 -5.19 -35.71 28.25
C VAL A 134 -3.84 -36.25 27.79
N GLU A 135 -3.15 -37.01 28.64
CA GLU A 135 -1.85 -37.63 28.32
C GLU A 135 -1.92 -38.53 27.09
N GLU A 136 -0.90 -38.48 26.24
CA GLU A 136 -0.81 -39.33 25.04
C GLU A 136 -0.76 -40.80 25.44
N GLY A 137 -1.71 -41.61 24.96
CA GLY A 137 -1.78 -43.04 25.24
C GLY A 137 -2.67 -43.42 26.43
N ALA A 138 -3.26 -42.45 27.14
CA ALA A 138 -4.22 -42.72 28.21
C ALA A 138 -5.54 -43.33 27.71
N GLU A 139 -5.81 -43.27 26.39
CA GLU A 139 -7.03 -43.84 25.80
C GLU A 139 -6.97 -45.35 25.56
N GLU A 140 -5.78 -45.94 25.69
CA GLU A 140 -5.49 -47.35 25.43
C GLU A 140 -6.07 -47.85 24.08
N LYS A 141 -7.15 -48.62 24.11
CA LYS A 141 -7.73 -49.32 22.94
C LYS A 141 -8.80 -48.51 22.21
N SER A 142 -9.54 -47.63 22.89
CA SER A 142 -10.67 -46.90 22.30
C SER A 142 -10.83 -45.51 22.90
N VAL A 143 -10.53 -44.49 22.09
CA VAL A 143 -10.74 -43.08 22.43
C VAL A 143 -12.21 -42.82 22.77
N LEU A 144 -13.14 -43.46 22.05
CA LEU A 144 -14.57 -43.23 22.26
C LEU A 144 -15.05 -43.74 23.62
N GLN A 145 -14.63 -44.94 24.02
CA GLN A 145 -14.96 -45.49 25.34
C GLN A 145 -14.34 -44.64 26.45
N PHE A 146 -13.05 -44.33 26.32
CA PHE A 146 -12.33 -43.47 27.26
C PHE A 146 -13.04 -42.13 27.50
N ILE A 147 -13.45 -41.45 26.42
CA ILE A 147 -14.15 -40.16 26.52
C ILE A 147 -15.54 -40.31 27.14
N THR A 148 -16.27 -41.36 26.78
CA THR A 148 -17.59 -41.66 27.35
C THR A 148 -17.50 -41.85 28.86
N ASP A 149 -16.53 -42.66 29.32
CA ASP A 149 -16.31 -42.93 30.74
C ASP A 149 -15.81 -41.69 31.48
N LEU A 150 -14.89 -40.92 30.86
CA LEU A 150 -14.39 -39.67 31.42
C LEU A 150 -15.52 -38.66 31.63
N ILE A 151 -16.39 -38.47 30.63
CA ILE A 151 -17.53 -37.56 30.72
C ILE A 151 -18.49 -38.00 31.82
N ARG A 152 -18.82 -39.29 31.89
CA ARG A 152 -19.75 -39.82 32.91
C ARG A 152 -19.18 -39.78 34.32
N ARG A 153 -17.87 -40.01 34.48
CA ARG A 153 -17.19 -39.97 35.78
C ARG A 153 -17.00 -38.55 36.28
N GLU A 154 -16.55 -37.65 35.40
CA GLU A 154 -16.17 -36.31 35.82
C GLU A 154 -17.32 -35.31 35.81
N LEU A 155 -18.32 -35.48 34.95
CA LEU A 155 -19.42 -34.51 34.83
C LEU A 155 -20.67 -35.05 35.49
N LEU A 156 -21.35 -34.19 36.25
CA LEU A 156 -22.65 -34.49 36.86
C LEU A 156 -23.74 -34.43 35.80
N LEU A 157 -23.88 -35.52 35.04
CA LEU A 157 -24.89 -35.71 34.00
C LEU A 157 -25.94 -36.74 34.46
N PRO A 158 -27.19 -36.67 33.97
CA PRO A 158 -28.19 -37.70 34.23
C PRO A 158 -27.70 -39.07 33.75
N SER A 159 -27.86 -40.11 34.57
CA SER A 159 -27.36 -41.46 34.28
C SER A 159 -28.01 -42.09 33.04
N ASP A 160 -29.23 -41.69 32.73
CA ASP A 160 -30.04 -42.07 31.59
C ASP A 160 -29.71 -41.28 30.30
N LEU A 161 -28.88 -40.23 30.40
CA LEU A 161 -28.49 -39.44 29.24
C LEU A 161 -27.59 -40.25 28.31
N ASP A 162 -28.10 -40.51 27.11
CA ASP A 162 -27.28 -40.97 26.00
C ASP A 162 -26.47 -39.82 25.41
N LEU A 163 -25.14 -39.93 25.48
CA LEU A 163 -24.23 -38.90 24.98
C LEU A 163 -24.21 -38.84 23.45
N LYS A 164 -24.62 -39.91 22.74
CA LYS A 164 -24.65 -39.98 21.27
C LYS A 164 -23.39 -39.39 20.60
N ILE A 165 -22.21 -39.82 21.06
CA ILE A 165 -20.93 -39.41 20.49
C ILE A 165 -20.73 -40.18 19.18
N GLN A 166 -20.69 -39.48 18.04
CA GLN A 166 -20.48 -40.11 16.75
C GLN A 166 -19.02 -40.49 16.54
N ARG A 167 -18.10 -39.58 16.90
CA ARG A 167 -16.66 -39.75 16.66
C ARG A 167 -15.85 -39.08 17.77
N ALA A 168 -14.80 -39.74 18.22
CA ALA A 168 -13.80 -39.16 19.11
C ALA A 168 -12.41 -39.56 18.62
N HIS A 169 -11.52 -38.59 18.43
CA HIS A 169 -10.17 -38.86 17.93
C HIS A 169 -9.20 -37.75 18.34
N ARG A 170 -7.91 -38.08 18.45
CA ARG A 170 -6.86 -37.06 18.59
C ARG A 170 -6.71 -36.27 17.30
N THR A 171 -6.37 -35.00 17.45
CA THR A 171 -6.01 -34.14 16.31
C THR A 171 -4.91 -34.82 15.48
N PRO A 172 -4.97 -34.85 14.13
CA PRO A 172 -4.04 -35.60 13.27
C PRO A 172 -2.64 -34.96 13.14
N THR A 173 -2.18 -34.26 14.17
CA THR A 173 -0.83 -33.69 14.23
C THR A 173 0.20 -34.74 14.66
N ARG A 174 1.47 -34.52 14.30
CA ARG A 174 2.59 -35.39 14.72
C ARG A 174 2.62 -35.51 16.25
N LYS A 175 2.89 -36.72 16.75
CA LYS A 175 2.97 -36.95 18.20
C LYS A 175 4.02 -36.02 18.82
N PRO A 176 3.66 -35.22 19.84
CA PRO A 176 4.58 -34.31 20.51
C PRO A 176 5.64 -35.10 21.29
N GLY A 177 6.81 -34.49 21.50
CA GLY A 177 7.84 -35.02 22.38
C GLY A 177 7.43 -34.94 23.88
N PRO A 178 8.22 -35.53 24.79
CA PRO A 178 7.85 -35.67 26.21
C PRO A 178 7.56 -34.36 26.94
N ASN A 179 8.21 -33.25 26.54
CA ASN A 179 8.04 -31.93 27.15
C ASN A 179 7.00 -31.03 26.46
N ALA A 180 6.38 -31.49 25.37
CA ALA A 180 5.40 -30.71 24.63
C ALA A 180 3.96 -31.01 25.10
N PRO A 181 3.02 -30.06 24.95
CA PRO A 181 1.63 -30.28 25.35
C PRO A 181 1.01 -31.43 24.53
N PRO A 182 0.17 -32.28 25.16
CA PRO A 182 -0.44 -33.41 24.46
C PRO A 182 -1.45 -32.92 23.43
N ARG A 183 -1.68 -33.73 22.38
CA ARG A 183 -2.62 -33.36 21.32
C ARG A 183 -4.04 -33.27 21.85
N PRO A 184 -4.83 -32.26 21.44
CA PRO A 184 -6.24 -32.20 21.80
C PRO A 184 -7.03 -33.35 21.17
N ILE A 185 -8.03 -33.83 21.90
CA ILE A 185 -9.02 -34.79 21.39
C ILE A 185 -10.23 -33.99 20.89
N ILE A 186 -10.69 -34.30 19.68
CA ILE A 186 -11.91 -33.75 19.09
C ILE A 186 -13.02 -34.77 19.29
N ILE A 187 -14.10 -34.33 19.92
CA ILE A 187 -15.29 -35.13 20.24
C ILE A 187 -16.45 -34.55 19.45
N ASN A 188 -17.04 -35.33 18.56
CA ASN A 188 -18.19 -34.95 17.75
C ASN A 188 -19.45 -35.61 18.30
N PHE A 189 -20.44 -34.79 18.64
CA PHE A 189 -21.74 -35.22 19.14
C PHE A 189 -22.77 -35.23 18.00
N GLN A 190 -23.74 -36.15 18.07
CA GLN A 190 -24.86 -36.17 17.14
C GLN A 190 -25.78 -34.97 17.33
N GLU A 191 -26.05 -34.60 18.58
CA GLU A 191 -26.98 -33.54 18.96
C GLU A 191 -26.26 -32.34 19.58
N PHE A 192 -26.57 -31.13 19.08
CA PHE A 192 -26.00 -29.88 19.58
C PHE A 192 -26.36 -29.63 21.06
N THR A 193 -27.57 -29.99 21.46
CA THR A 193 -28.09 -29.85 22.83
C THR A 193 -27.27 -30.64 23.84
N THR A 194 -26.95 -31.90 23.52
CA THR A 194 -26.10 -32.78 24.34
C THR A 194 -24.69 -32.20 24.47
N LYS A 195 -24.11 -31.73 23.37
CA LYS A 195 -22.82 -31.05 23.36
C LYS A 195 -22.83 -29.80 24.27
N GLU A 196 -23.83 -28.95 24.18
CA GLU A 196 -23.96 -27.75 25.02
C GLU A 196 -24.13 -28.09 26.51
N LEU A 197 -24.88 -29.14 26.82
CA LEU A 197 -25.08 -29.61 28.19
C LEU A 197 -23.76 -30.09 28.81
N VAL A 198 -23.02 -30.95 28.10
CA VAL A 198 -21.70 -31.45 28.51
C VAL A 198 -20.75 -30.29 28.77
N LEU A 199 -20.67 -29.33 27.84
CA LEU A 199 -19.78 -28.20 27.96
C LEU A 199 -20.14 -27.29 29.15
N ARG A 200 -21.44 -27.05 29.37
CA ARG A 200 -21.94 -26.28 30.50
C ARG A 200 -21.59 -26.94 31.84
N GLN A 201 -21.75 -28.26 31.96
CA GLN A 201 -21.38 -28.96 33.19
C GLN A 201 -19.88 -28.95 33.42
N ALA A 202 -19.07 -29.12 32.37
CA ALA A 202 -17.62 -29.00 32.47
C ALA A 202 -17.18 -27.61 32.97
N TRP A 203 -17.75 -26.54 32.40
CA TRP A 203 -17.46 -25.17 32.83
C TRP A 203 -18.00 -24.84 34.23
N LYS A 204 -19.12 -25.43 34.63
CA LYS A 204 -19.68 -25.29 35.99
C LYS A 204 -18.80 -25.97 37.03
N LYS A 205 -18.25 -27.16 36.73
CA LYS A 205 -17.30 -27.87 37.58
C LYS A 205 -15.96 -27.12 37.66
N GLY A 206 -15.55 -26.45 36.59
CA GLY A 206 -14.34 -25.64 36.55
C GLY A 206 -13.09 -26.52 36.37
N ARG A 207 -12.28 -26.68 37.42
CA ARG A 207 -11.02 -27.44 37.33
C ARG A 207 -11.30 -28.94 37.42
N ILE A 208 -11.07 -29.64 36.32
CA ILE A 208 -11.14 -31.11 36.24
C ILE A 208 -9.71 -31.62 36.23
N GLN A 209 -9.33 -32.45 37.20
CA GLN A 209 -8.00 -33.05 37.27
C GLN A 209 -8.10 -34.54 36.95
N MET A 210 -7.20 -35.02 36.10
CA MET A 210 -7.01 -36.43 35.85
C MET A 210 -5.55 -36.75 36.12
N LYS A 211 -5.31 -37.62 37.11
CA LYS A 211 -3.98 -37.81 37.69
C LYS A 211 -3.40 -36.45 38.10
N ASP A 212 -2.27 -36.05 37.51
CA ASP A 212 -1.57 -34.79 37.82
C ASP A 212 -1.81 -33.66 36.83
N ARG A 213 -2.61 -33.88 35.77
CA ARG A 213 -2.88 -32.87 34.74
C ARG A 213 -4.30 -32.33 34.82
N SER A 214 -4.44 -31.03 34.58
CA SER A 214 -5.75 -30.39 34.44
C SER A 214 -6.27 -30.55 33.03
N ILE A 215 -7.53 -30.97 32.92
CA ILE A 215 -8.25 -31.18 31.67
C ILE A 215 -9.21 -30.01 31.45
N TYR A 216 -9.30 -29.57 30.20
CA TYR A 216 -10.17 -28.47 29.80
C TYR A 216 -11.06 -28.86 28.62
N PHE A 217 -12.35 -28.57 28.74
CA PHE A 217 -13.34 -28.70 27.67
C PHE A 217 -13.60 -27.32 27.09
N ASP A 218 -13.46 -27.16 25.77
CA ASP A 218 -13.83 -25.93 25.07
C ASP A 218 -14.50 -26.25 23.73
N HIS A 219 -15.04 -25.23 23.08
CA HIS A 219 -15.52 -25.31 21.72
C HIS A 219 -14.38 -25.61 20.74
N ASP A 220 -14.65 -26.41 19.71
CA ASP A 220 -13.77 -26.52 18.54
C ASP A 220 -14.08 -25.39 17.54
N TYR A 221 -13.59 -24.19 17.81
CA TYR A 221 -13.76 -23.06 16.89
C TYR A 221 -12.82 -23.16 15.67
N ALA A 222 -13.26 -22.60 14.54
CA ALA A 222 -12.41 -22.41 13.37
C ALA A 222 -11.18 -21.53 13.72
N PRO A 223 -10.02 -21.73 13.07
CA PRO A 223 -8.78 -21.02 13.40
C PRO A 223 -8.90 -19.49 13.44
N GLU A 224 -9.64 -18.91 12.50
CA GLU A 224 -9.87 -17.46 12.42
C GLU A 224 -10.70 -16.93 13.59
N ILE A 225 -11.65 -17.73 14.08
CA ILE A 225 -12.46 -17.40 15.26
C ILE A 225 -11.58 -17.48 16.52
N VAL A 226 -10.71 -18.49 16.60
CA VAL A 226 -9.72 -18.59 17.69
C VAL A 226 -8.78 -17.38 17.70
N GLN A 227 -8.31 -16.94 16.53
CA GLN A 227 -7.46 -15.77 16.39
C GLN A 227 -8.19 -14.50 16.86
N LYS A 228 -9.42 -14.24 16.40
CA LYS A 228 -10.24 -13.12 16.88
C LYS A 228 -10.47 -13.19 18.39
N ARG A 229 -10.70 -14.38 18.96
CA ARG A 229 -10.84 -14.57 20.41
C ARG A 229 -9.53 -14.31 21.18
N LYS A 230 -8.37 -14.52 20.54
CA LYS A 230 -7.04 -14.25 21.08
C LYS A 230 -6.75 -12.74 21.14
N GLU A 231 -7.27 -11.95 20.20
CA GLU A 231 -7.13 -10.50 20.22
C GLU A 231 -7.74 -9.87 21.49
N TYR A 232 -8.81 -10.47 22.04
CA TYR A 232 -9.40 -10.03 23.30
C TYR A 232 -8.56 -10.32 24.55
N GLN A 233 -7.40 -11.00 24.45
CA GLN A 233 -6.64 -11.43 25.65
C GLN A 233 -6.17 -10.26 26.51
N ALA A 234 -5.68 -9.16 25.91
CA ALA A 234 -5.30 -7.96 26.66
C ALA A 234 -6.49 -7.38 27.44
N VAL A 235 -7.63 -7.25 26.76
CA VAL A 235 -8.87 -6.78 27.36
C VAL A 235 -9.36 -7.70 28.48
N LYS A 236 -9.35 -9.02 28.27
CA LYS A 236 -9.75 -10.01 29.29
C LYS A 236 -8.89 -9.91 30.55
N ARG A 237 -7.59 -9.72 30.40
CA ARG A 237 -6.67 -9.52 31.54
C ARG A 237 -7.06 -8.28 32.33
N ALA A 238 -7.28 -7.15 31.67
CA ALA A 238 -7.67 -5.90 32.32
C ALA A 238 -9.03 -6.00 33.05
N LEU A 239 -10.03 -6.59 32.39
CA LEU A 239 -11.36 -6.81 32.98
C LEU A 239 -11.28 -7.72 34.20
N LYS A 240 -10.46 -8.79 34.13
CA LYS A 240 -10.25 -9.72 35.26
C LYS A 240 -9.55 -9.04 36.43
N SER A 241 -8.50 -8.25 36.18
CA SER A 241 -7.79 -7.48 37.22
C SER A 241 -8.72 -6.46 37.90
N SER A 242 -9.69 -5.93 37.15
CA SER A 242 -10.66 -4.95 37.63
C SER A 242 -11.90 -5.57 38.27
N GLY A 243 -12.01 -6.90 38.32
CA GLY A 243 -13.18 -7.61 38.86
C GLY A 243 -14.47 -7.43 38.06
N ILE A 244 -14.39 -7.01 36.80
CA ILE A 244 -15.57 -6.76 35.96
C ILE A 244 -16.01 -8.07 35.30
N ARG A 245 -17.30 -8.38 35.40
CA ARG A 245 -17.87 -9.57 34.77
C ARG A 245 -17.95 -9.39 33.26
N PHE A 246 -17.47 -10.38 32.50
CA PHE A 246 -17.56 -10.40 31.05
C PHE A 246 -17.86 -11.80 30.52
N GLN A 247 -18.29 -11.87 29.27
CA GLN A 247 -18.49 -13.09 28.50
C GLN A 247 -17.93 -12.89 27.09
N THR A 248 -17.50 -13.96 26.43
CA THR A 248 -17.05 -13.90 25.03
C THR A 248 -17.88 -14.85 24.16
N PRO A 249 -19.11 -14.47 23.77
CA PRO A 249 -19.93 -15.26 22.87
C PRO A 249 -19.34 -15.25 21.45
N TYR A 250 -18.92 -16.42 20.95
CA TYR A 250 -18.35 -16.61 19.62
C TYR A 250 -17.17 -15.65 19.32
N THR A 251 -17.38 -14.58 18.55
CA THR A 251 -16.38 -13.55 18.20
C THR A 251 -16.59 -12.21 18.90
N SER A 252 -17.67 -12.07 19.66
CA SER A 252 -18.01 -10.83 20.36
C SER A 252 -17.62 -10.91 21.83
N MET A 253 -17.52 -9.75 22.47
CA MET A 253 -17.33 -9.66 23.91
C MET A 253 -18.43 -8.83 24.55
N ARG A 254 -19.07 -9.41 25.55
CA ARG A 254 -20.12 -8.80 26.36
C ARG A 254 -19.53 -8.41 27.70
N ILE A 255 -19.56 -7.12 28.02
CA ILE A 255 -19.05 -6.58 29.29
C ILE A 255 -20.23 -6.10 30.12
N HIS A 256 -20.26 -6.47 31.39
CA HIS A 256 -21.29 -6.04 32.35
C HIS A 256 -20.76 -4.84 33.13
N TRP A 257 -21.10 -3.64 32.69
CA TRP A 257 -20.79 -2.39 33.37
C TRP A 257 -21.78 -2.12 34.50
N ARG A 258 -21.50 -1.10 35.32
CA ARG A 258 -22.45 -0.59 36.31
C ARG A 258 -23.70 0.01 35.64
N ASP A 259 -23.52 0.63 34.48
CA ASP A 259 -24.57 1.34 33.74
C ASP A 259 -25.39 0.43 32.81
N GLY A 260 -24.99 -0.84 32.67
CA GLY A 260 -25.66 -1.79 31.79
C GLY A 260 -24.72 -2.77 31.09
N VAL A 261 -25.29 -3.61 30.24
CA VAL A 261 -24.55 -4.62 29.48
C VAL A 261 -24.28 -4.10 28.07
N GLN A 262 -23.00 -4.09 27.67
CA GLN A 262 -22.60 -3.67 26.33
C GLN A 262 -21.85 -4.78 25.60
N VAL A 263 -22.11 -4.90 24.29
CA VAL A 263 -21.50 -5.91 23.42
C VAL A 263 -20.60 -5.23 22.40
N TYR A 264 -19.37 -5.72 22.27
CA TYR A 264 -18.37 -5.24 21.32
C TYR A 264 -18.10 -6.34 20.30
N SER A 265 -18.11 -5.96 19.02
CA SER A 265 -17.84 -6.85 17.89
C SER A 265 -16.36 -7.03 17.58
N SER A 266 -15.50 -6.14 18.10
CA SER A 266 -14.04 -6.21 17.92
C SER A 266 -13.29 -5.97 19.24
N ALA A 267 -12.10 -6.58 19.34
CA ALA A 267 -11.21 -6.37 20.48
C ALA A 267 -10.70 -4.92 20.56
N HIS A 268 -10.50 -4.29 19.40
CA HIS A 268 -10.12 -2.89 19.29
C HIS A 268 -11.19 -1.96 19.90
N ALA A 269 -12.47 -2.13 19.54
CA ALA A 269 -13.55 -1.31 20.07
C ALA A 269 -13.70 -1.48 21.60
N ALA A 270 -13.57 -2.71 22.10
CA ALA A 270 -13.60 -2.97 23.53
C ALA A 270 -12.40 -2.34 24.27
N GLY A 271 -11.21 -2.40 23.67
CA GLY A 271 -9.99 -1.80 24.23
C GLY A 271 -10.08 -0.26 24.30
N LEU A 272 -10.58 0.39 23.25
CA LEU A 272 -10.82 1.83 23.24
C LEU A 272 -11.79 2.27 24.33
N GLU A 273 -12.88 1.52 24.53
CA GLU A 273 -13.86 1.84 25.57
C GLU A 273 -13.29 1.66 26.99
N LEU A 274 -12.45 0.65 27.21
CA LEU A 274 -11.73 0.49 28.47
C LEU A 274 -10.76 1.65 28.72
N ARG A 275 -10.01 2.07 27.70
CA ARG A 275 -9.10 3.21 27.81
C ARG A 275 -9.87 4.51 28.09
N ARG A 276 -11.02 4.71 27.44
CA ARG A 276 -11.92 5.85 27.68
C ARG A 276 -12.42 5.87 29.13
N ARG A 277 -12.69 4.70 29.72
CA ARG A 277 -13.12 4.56 31.12
C ARG A 277 -11.95 4.57 32.14
N GLY A 278 -10.72 4.85 31.70
CA GLY A 278 -9.56 5.02 32.56
C GLY A 278 -8.81 3.74 32.91
N PHE A 279 -9.07 2.62 32.21
CA PHE A 279 -8.30 1.39 32.39
C PHE A 279 -7.04 1.40 31.51
N ASP A 280 -5.90 1.01 32.09
CA ASP A 280 -4.66 0.81 31.34
C ASP A 280 -4.73 -0.51 30.55
N VAL A 281 -4.99 -0.39 29.25
CA VAL A 281 -5.13 -1.52 28.33
C VAL A 281 -4.40 -1.20 27.04
N GLU A 282 -3.45 -2.06 26.68
CA GLU A 282 -2.88 -2.09 25.34
C GLU A 282 -3.98 -2.41 24.33
N VAL A 283 -4.35 -1.42 23.53
CA VAL A 283 -5.43 -1.55 22.54
C VAL A 283 -4.91 -2.44 21.41
N PRO A 284 -5.53 -3.61 21.15
CA PRO A 284 -5.11 -4.46 20.05
C PRO A 284 -5.20 -3.69 18.73
N VAL A 285 -4.17 -3.85 17.90
CA VAL A 285 -4.19 -3.37 16.51
C VAL A 285 -5.40 -4.02 15.83
N SER A 286 -6.24 -3.19 15.23
CA SER A 286 -7.49 -3.66 14.64
C SER A 286 -7.18 -4.57 13.45
N THR A 287 -7.84 -5.73 13.34
CA THR A 287 -7.93 -6.46 12.07
C THR A 287 -8.64 -5.64 10.97
N ALA A 288 -9.26 -4.52 11.34
CA ALA A 288 -9.65 -3.46 10.41
C ALA A 288 -8.45 -2.76 9.75
N GLU A 289 -7.19 -3.10 10.05
CA GLU A 289 -6.06 -2.69 9.21
C GLU A 289 -6.13 -3.27 7.79
N GLU A 290 -6.82 -4.39 7.57
CA GLU A 290 -7.17 -4.87 6.22
C GLU A 290 -8.23 -3.97 5.56
N GLU A 291 -9.23 -3.50 6.32
CA GLU A 291 -10.22 -2.52 5.85
C GLU A 291 -9.61 -1.13 5.63
N ALA A 292 -8.64 -0.76 6.48
CA ALA A 292 -7.84 0.44 6.33
C ALA A 292 -6.83 0.28 5.19
N GLY A 293 -6.41 -0.94 4.85
CA GLY A 293 -5.64 -1.23 3.64
C GLY A 293 -6.44 -0.97 2.39
N GLU A 294 -7.72 -1.38 2.34
CA GLU A 294 -8.64 -1.00 1.26
C GLU A 294 -8.87 0.51 1.20
N SER A 295 -9.07 1.17 2.34
CA SER A 295 -9.29 2.62 2.41
C SER A 295 -8.03 3.41 2.04
N ARG A 296 -6.85 2.96 2.49
CA ARG A 296 -5.54 3.49 2.13
C ARG A 296 -5.22 3.21 0.67
N LEU A 297 -5.59 2.05 0.12
CA LEU A 297 -5.46 1.77 -1.30
C LEU A 297 -6.38 2.70 -2.10
N GLN A 298 -7.62 2.93 -1.65
CA GLN A 298 -8.52 3.91 -2.27
C GLN A 298 -7.95 5.35 -2.19
N GLU A 299 -7.30 5.71 -1.09
CA GLU A 299 -6.72 7.03 -0.85
C GLU A 299 -5.40 7.25 -1.61
N ILE A 300 -4.50 6.25 -1.61
CA ILE A 300 -3.23 6.25 -2.35
C ILE A 300 -3.47 6.17 -3.86
N LEU A 301 -4.48 5.40 -4.28
CA LEU A 301 -4.83 5.21 -5.70
C LEU A 301 -5.87 6.23 -6.18
N GLY A 302 -5.98 7.39 -5.53
CA GLY A 302 -6.94 8.48 -5.76
C GLY A 302 -6.94 9.14 -7.15
N TRP A 303 -6.90 8.35 -8.22
CA TRP A 303 -7.39 8.71 -9.54
C TRP A 303 -8.91 8.87 -9.47
N GLN A 304 -9.38 10.01 -8.96
CA GLN A 304 -10.77 10.37 -9.10
C GLN A 304 -11.04 10.68 -10.56
N GLN A 305 -11.86 9.85 -11.20
CA GLN A 305 -12.40 10.14 -12.52
C GLN A 305 -13.34 11.35 -12.35
N ALA A 306 -12.92 12.52 -12.83
CA ALA A 306 -13.90 13.57 -13.16
C ALA A 306 -14.95 12.91 -14.07
N ALA A 307 -16.23 13.05 -13.71
CA ALA A 307 -17.33 12.36 -14.37
C ALA A 307 -17.17 12.46 -15.90
N PRO A 308 -17.24 11.33 -16.64
CA PRO A 308 -17.04 11.38 -18.09
C PRO A 308 -18.14 12.28 -18.69
N PRO A 309 -17.78 13.30 -19.48
CA PRO A 309 -18.78 14.16 -20.10
C PRO A 309 -19.64 13.32 -21.08
N PRO A 310 -20.88 13.77 -21.36
CA PRO A 310 -21.83 13.07 -22.22
C PRO A 310 -21.20 12.62 -23.54
N PRO A 311 -21.60 11.45 -24.09
CA PRO A 311 -20.94 10.84 -25.26
C PRO A 311 -20.82 11.75 -26.49
N GLU A 312 -21.70 12.75 -26.62
CA GLU A 312 -21.71 13.74 -27.71
C GLU A 312 -20.62 14.82 -27.60
N SER A 313 -19.88 14.86 -26.49
CA SER A 313 -18.89 15.92 -26.19
C SER A 313 -17.48 15.39 -25.86
N ARG A 314 -17.19 14.10 -26.12
CA ARG A 314 -15.89 13.50 -25.78
C ARG A 314 -14.77 14.12 -26.63
N PRO A 315 -13.84 14.90 -26.04
CA PRO A 315 -12.69 15.40 -26.77
C PRO A 315 -11.76 14.24 -27.11
N SER A 316 -10.93 14.38 -28.15
CA SER A 316 -9.99 13.32 -28.53
C SER A 316 -9.07 12.98 -27.35
N THR A 317 -8.56 11.74 -27.26
CA THR A 317 -7.69 11.30 -26.16
C THR A 317 -6.54 12.28 -25.89
N ARG A 318 -6.02 12.92 -26.95
CA ARG A 318 -4.97 13.95 -26.89
C ARG A 318 -5.45 15.26 -26.25
N GLN A 319 -6.68 15.69 -26.53
CA GLN A 319 -7.28 16.85 -25.88
C GLN A 319 -7.57 16.59 -24.39
N ARG A 320 -8.06 15.39 -24.04
CA ARG A 320 -8.31 15.00 -22.64
C ARG A 320 -7.02 14.99 -21.80
N VAL A 321 -5.93 14.48 -22.36
CA VAL A 321 -4.61 14.49 -21.72
C VAL A 321 -4.07 15.92 -21.58
N LYS A 322 -4.19 16.75 -22.62
CA LYS A 322 -3.79 18.18 -22.55
C LYS A 322 -4.59 18.99 -21.54
N GLU A 323 -5.88 18.73 -21.41
CA GLU A 323 -6.76 19.43 -20.46
C GLU A 323 -6.43 19.04 -19.02
N LYS A 324 -6.22 17.74 -18.76
CA LYS A 324 -5.72 17.25 -17.46
C LYS A 324 -4.35 17.81 -17.11
N LEU A 325 -3.39 17.82 -18.05
CA LEU A 325 -2.06 18.39 -17.80
C LEU A 325 -2.12 19.89 -17.47
N ARG A 326 -3.12 20.63 -17.99
CA ARG A 326 -3.34 22.04 -17.66
C ARG A 326 -3.94 22.26 -16.28
N GLU A 327 -4.83 21.38 -15.80
CA GLU A 327 -5.37 21.44 -14.43
C GLU A 327 -4.27 21.30 -13.36
N PHE A 328 -3.17 20.61 -13.68
CA PHE A 328 -2.01 20.48 -12.78
C PHE A 328 -0.99 21.63 -12.90
N ALA A 329 -1.11 22.49 -13.90
CA ALA A 329 -0.22 23.62 -14.14
C ALA A 329 -0.81 24.96 -13.64
N ARG A 330 -1.23 25.02 -12.36
CA ARG A 330 -1.19 26.17 -11.43
C ARG A 330 -2.19 26.00 -10.28
N ASN A 331 -1.64 25.63 -9.12
CA ASN A 331 -2.01 26.24 -7.84
C ASN A 331 -0.77 26.93 -7.26
N GLU A 332 -0.01 27.62 -8.11
CA GLU A 332 0.99 28.61 -7.71
C GLU A 332 0.34 29.98 -7.81
N ASP A 333 -0.56 30.27 -6.87
CA ASP A 333 -0.91 31.62 -6.43
C ASP A 333 -1.73 31.49 -5.14
N LYS A 334 -1.01 31.40 -4.02
CA LYS A 334 -1.42 31.85 -2.69
C LYS A 334 -0.23 32.43 -1.95
#